data_AF-A0A821NUV4-F1
#
_entry.id   AF-A0A821NUV4-F1
#
_cell.length_a   1.000
_cell.length_b   1.000
_cell.length_c   1.000
_cell.angle_alpha   90.00
_cell.angle_beta   90.00
_cell.angle_gamma   90.00
#
_symmetry.space_group_name_H-M   'P 1'
#
loop_
_entity.id
_entity.type
_entity.pdbx_description
1 polymer ?
#
loop_
_entity_poly.entity_id
_entity_poly.type
_entity_poly.pdbx_seq_one_letter_code
_entity_poly.pdbx_strand_id
1 'polypeptide(L)'
;MVSAARALLAAVTRVLLLADMVVVRQLLLAKDKVARSLDRLESVSNFAEFVRAFTEFGGSMVELARLTAERRADLRDERRRAQVAAARNVLERSTLMLLTSSKTCLRHPGSASARENRDTVFCQMRRAMDLIHYVVRDGLPGHEEQSQEAAQWEAGTALGALRGLTTQVRAARARGGADGSRRRALAATLRALVERTHDFTDSAYTSHEHRQRILALAERIAYELERLVSVAVSLEEQGVSGTLAALESACAGATTAAGELERALVAAARDQARDLASLAEQARKIATDLAHIASSCGERESERLHNIASQLHEQLDHIIEASYRLIKYHHSLYVKYIMFYIIRE
;
A
#
# COMPACT_ATOMS: atom_id res chain seq x y z
N MET A 1 3.76 -30.84 -38.01
CA MET A 1 3.45 -29.40 -37.81
C MET A 1 3.43 -28.99 -36.34
N VAL A 2 2.67 -29.67 -35.45
CA VAL A 2 2.58 -29.28 -34.03
C VAL A 2 3.92 -29.31 -33.29
N SER A 3 4.78 -30.31 -33.55
CA SER A 3 6.12 -30.39 -32.94
C SER A 3 7.03 -29.23 -33.35
N ALA A 4 7.07 -28.91 -34.65
CA ALA A 4 7.83 -27.78 -35.17
C ALA A 4 7.32 -26.43 -34.63
N ALA A 5 5.99 -26.26 -34.51
CA ALA A 5 5.39 -25.07 -33.90
C ALA A 5 5.76 -24.92 -32.42
N ARG A 6 5.76 -26.02 -31.64
CA ARG A 6 6.21 -26.01 -30.23
C ARG A 6 7.69 -25.65 -30.10
N ALA A 7 8.55 -26.22 -30.97
CA ALA A 7 9.97 -25.92 -30.99
C ALA A 7 10.23 -24.44 -31.32
N LEU A 8 9.50 -23.89 -32.29
CA LEU A 8 9.57 -22.47 -32.64
C LEU A 8 9.11 -21.59 -31.47
N LEU A 9 7.97 -21.90 -30.85
CA LEU A 9 7.46 -21.16 -29.70
C LEU A 9 8.50 -21.14 -28.57
N ALA A 10 9.09 -22.29 -28.23
CA ALA A 10 10.12 -22.38 -27.19
C ALA A 10 11.37 -21.54 -27.52
N ALA A 11 11.82 -21.56 -28.78
CA ALA A 11 12.95 -20.74 -29.23
C ALA A 11 12.64 -19.24 -29.13
N VAL A 12 11.46 -18.82 -29.61
CA VAL A 12 11.02 -17.42 -29.54
C VAL A 12 10.89 -16.96 -28.08
N THR A 13 10.29 -17.77 -27.20
CA THR A 13 10.19 -17.45 -25.77
C THR A 13 11.57 -17.26 -25.14
N ARG A 14 12.56 -18.11 -25.44
CA ARG A 14 13.93 -17.94 -24.95
C ARG A 14 14.56 -16.63 -25.40
N VAL A 15 14.37 -16.24 -26.67
CA VAL A 15 14.87 -14.96 -27.20
C VAL A 15 14.20 -13.78 -26.50
N LEU A 16 12.87 -13.83 -26.30
CA LEU A 16 12.14 -12.77 -25.60
C LEU A 16 12.58 -12.64 -24.14
N LEU A 17 12.84 -13.75 -23.45
CA LEU A 17 13.36 -13.74 -22.08
C LEU A 17 14.77 -13.14 -22.00
N LEU A 18 15.65 -13.47 -22.95
CA LEU A 18 16.99 -12.86 -23.03
C LEU A 18 16.92 -11.36 -23.30
N ALA A 19 16.04 -10.93 -24.20
CA ALA A 19 15.81 -9.51 -24.46
C ALA A 19 15.33 -8.77 -23.20
N ASP A 20 14.40 -9.35 -22.44
CA ASP A 20 13.92 -8.79 -21.17
C ASP A 20 15.07 -8.64 -20.15
N MET A 21 15.92 -9.66 -20.01
CA MET A 21 17.09 -9.61 -19.12
C MET A 21 18.05 -8.48 -19.50
N VAL A 22 18.26 -8.23 -20.80
CA VAL A 22 19.10 -7.13 -21.28
C VAL A 22 18.49 -5.79 -20.93
N VAL A 23 17.19 -5.59 -21.13
CA VAL A 23 16.48 -4.35 -20.75
C VAL A 23 16.57 -4.11 -19.25
N VAL A 24 16.35 -5.13 -18.43
CA VAL A 24 16.51 -5.06 -16.97
C VAL A 24 17.94 -4.65 -16.60
N ARG A 25 18.95 -5.24 -17.23
CA ARG A 25 20.35 -4.88 -16.97
C ARG A 25 20.65 -3.43 -17.36
N GLN A 26 20.13 -2.94 -18.49
CA GLN A 26 20.28 -1.54 -18.89
C GLN A 26 19.65 -0.59 -17.86
N LEU A 27 18.46 -0.92 -17.36
CA LEU A 27 17.79 -0.14 -16.31
C LEU A 27 18.64 -0.09 -15.04
N LEU A 28 19.16 -1.24 -14.58
CA LEU A 28 20.01 -1.29 -13.38
C LEU A 28 21.30 -0.48 -13.56
N LEU A 29 21.94 -0.54 -14.73
CA LEU A 29 23.12 0.27 -15.04
C LEU A 29 22.81 1.78 -15.03
N ALA A 30 21.65 2.19 -15.57
CA ALA A 30 21.21 3.58 -15.51
C ALA A 30 20.93 4.02 -14.07
N LYS A 31 20.31 3.18 -13.25
CA LYS A 31 20.11 3.42 -11.81
C LYS A 31 21.45 3.62 -11.09
N ASP A 32 22.43 2.76 -11.34
CA ASP A 32 23.74 2.85 -10.70
C ASP A 32 24.51 4.10 -11.15
N LYS A 33 24.34 4.52 -12.41
CA LYS A 33 24.88 5.79 -12.91
C LYS A 33 24.27 6.99 -12.18
N VAL A 34 22.95 7.00 -12.01
CA VAL A 34 22.25 8.03 -11.21
C VAL A 34 22.77 8.03 -9.77
N ALA A 35 22.86 6.88 -9.12
CA ALA A 35 23.34 6.77 -7.74
C ALA A 35 24.75 7.38 -7.58
N ARG A 36 25.70 7.03 -8.46
CA ARG A 36 27.05 7.61 -8.43
C ARG A 36 27.05 9.12 -8.65
N SER A 37 26.23 9.62 -9.58
CA SER A 37 26.11 11.07 -9.82
C SER A 37 25.47 11.81 -8.64
N LEU A 38 24.56 11.14 -7.92
CA LEU A 38 23.94 11.65 -6.70
C LEU A 38 24.97 11.72 -5.55
N ASP A 39 25.81 10.71 -5.37
CA ASP A 39 26.88 10.75 -4.36
C ASP A 39 27.88 11.89 -4.64
N ARG A 40 28.21 12.11 -5.93
CA ARG A 40 29.03 13.25 -6.34
C ARG A 40 28.37 14.58 -5.96
N LEU A 41 27.07 14.73 -6.24
CA LEU A 41 26.28 15.92 -5.90
C LEU A 41 26.28 16.23 -4.39
N GLU A 42 26.24 15.20 -3.55
CA GLU A 42 26.24 15.35 -2.10
C GLU A 42 27.60 15.83 -1.55
N SER A 43 28.69 15.44 -2.22
CA SER A 43 30.07 15.71 -1.81
C SER A 43 30.61 17.10 -2.19
N VAL A 44 29.91 17.86 -3.04
CA VAL A 44 30.42 19.14 -3.53
C VAL A 44 30.50 20.19 -2.41
N SER A 45 31.58 20.97 -2.42
CA SER A 45 31.87 21.98 -1.39
C SER A 45 31.54 23.42 -1.82
N ASN A 46 31.19 23.64 -3.09
CA ASN A 46 30.85 24.96 -3.61
C ASN A 46 29.74 24.89 -4.66
N PHE A 47 29.05 26.02 -4.87
CA PHE A 47 27.86 26.07 -5.70
C PHE A 47 28.15 25.94 -7.20
N ALA A 48 29.32 26.39 -7.67
CA ALA A 48 29.67 26.27 -9.09
C ALA A 48 29.87 24.80 -9.50
N GLU A 49 30.59 24.03 -8.67
CA GLU A 49 30.73 22.58 -8.85
C GLU A 49 29.39 21.85 -8.70
N PHE A 50 28.54 22.28 -7.75
CA PHE A 50 27.19 21.74 -7.61
C PHE A 50 26.39 21.88 -8.92
N VAL A 51 26.36 23.06 -9.54
CA VAL A 51 25.60 23.28 -10.78
C VAL A 51 26.10 22.38 -11.91
N ARG A 52 27.43 22.21 -12.06
CA ARG A 52 27.99 21.30 -13.08
C ARG A 52 27.59 19.85 -12.82
N ALA A 53 27.76 19.37 -11.59
CA ALA A 53 27.36 18.02 -11.19
C ALA A 53 25.85 17.81 -11.35
N PHE A 54 25.03 18.85 -11.10
CA PHE A 54 23.58 18.80 -11.22
C PHE A 54 23.13 18.66 -12.67
N THR A 55 23.81 19.32 -13.61
CA THR A 55 23.55 19.14 -15.05
C THR A 55 23.82 17.71 -15.51
N GLU A 56 24.95 17.11 -15.10
CA GLU A 56 25.29 15.72 -15.42
C GLU A 56 24.30 14.72 -14.79
N PHE A 57 23.94 14.95 -13.53
CA PHE A 57 22.92 14.19 -12.81
C PHE A 57 21.57 14.25 -13.55
N GLY A 58 21.13 15.44 -13.97
CA GLY A 58 19.89 15.64 -14.70
C GLY A 58 19.82 14.83 -15.99
N GLY A 59 20.91 14.76 -16.75
CA GLY A 59 20.98 13.91 -17.95
C GLY A 59 20.80 12.42 -17.64
N SER A 60 21.44 11.93 -16.57
CA SER A 60 21.30 10.54 -16.12
C SER A 60 19.89 10.24 -15.60
N MET A 61 19.24 11.21 -14.95
CA MET A 61 17.87 11.08 -14.47
C MET A 61 16.85 10.97 -15.60
N VAL A 62 17.02 11.71 -16.70
CA VAL A 62 16.14 11.59 -17.88
C VAL A 62 16.22 10.18 -18.48
N GLU A 63 17.42 9.62 -18.57
CA GLU A 63 17.64 8.24 -19.03
C GLU A 63 16.92 7.23 -18.13
N LEU A 64 17.10 7.34 -16.81
CA LEU A 64 16.42 6.48 -15.83
C LEU A 64 14.89 6.65 -15.88
N ALA A 65 14.39 7.88 -16.04
CA ALA A 65 12.96 8.17 -16.11
C ALA A 65 12.30 7.50 -17.32
N ARG A 66 12.99 7.46 -18.47
CA ARG A 66 12.53 6.75 -19.67
C ARG A 66 12.49 5.23 -19.45
N LEU A 67 13.61 4.64 -19.00
CA LEU A 67 13.73 3.19 -18.80
C LEU A 67 12.73 2.67 -17.77
N THR A 68 12.51 3.42 -16.68
CA THR A 68 11.51 3.06 -15.65
C THR A 68 10.08 3.24 -16.14
N ALA A 69 9.81 4.15 -17.09
CA ALA A 69 8.50 4.28 -17.72
C ALA A 69 8.17 3.08 -18.61
N GLU A 70 9.12 2.67 -19.45
CA GLU A 70 9.00 1.49 -20.32
C GLU A 70 8.81 0.23 -19.49
N ARG A 71 9.70 -0.01 -18.50
CA ARG A 71 9.56 -1.18 -17.62
C ARG A 71 8.23 -1.21 -16.89
N ARG A 72 7.70 -0.06 -16.45
CA ARG A 72 6.37 0.02 -15.83
C ARG A 72 5.27 -0.42 -16.79
N ALA A 73 5.37 -0.11 -18.09
CA ALA A 73 4.38 -0.54 -19.07
C ALA A 73 4.40 -2.06 -19.29
N ASP A 74 5.58 -2.68 -19.18
CA ASP A 74 5.76 -4.12 -19.36
C ASP A 74 5.33 -4.96 -18.14
N LEU A 75 5.27 -4.35 -16.94
CA LEU A 75 4.88 -5.02 -15.72
C LEU A 75 3.39 -5.41 -15.74
N ARG A 76 3.12 -6.73 -15.62
CA ARG A 76 1.75 -7.25 -15.51
C ARG A 76 1.10 -6.93 -14.17
N ASP A 77 1.84 -7.13 -13.08
CA ASP A 77 1.35 -6.88 -11.73
C ASP A 77 1.12 -5.38 -11.51
N GLU A 78 -0.13 -5.04 -11.22
CA GLU A 78 -0.56 -3.69 -10.95
C GLU A 78 0.08 -3.08 -9.70
N ARG A 79 0.32 -3.87 -8.65
CA ARG A 79 0.97 -3.40 -7.43
C ARG A 79 2.37 -2.90 -7.74
N ARG A 80 3.13 -3.68 -8.52
CA ARG A 80 4.46 -3.31 -8.99
C ARG A 80 4.43 -2.08 -9.89
N ARG A 81 3.44 -1.97 -10.79
CA ARG A 81 3.24 -0.75 -11.59
C ARG A 81 3.03 0.49 -10.73
N ALA A 82 2.21 0.38 -9.68
CA ALA A 82 1.97 1.45 -8.74
C ALA A 82 3.23 1.81 -7.93
N GLN A 83 4.00 0.82 -7.45
CA GLN A 83 5.26 1.04 -6.74
C GLN A 83 6.29 1.78 -7.60
N VAL A 84 6.46 1.38 -8.88
CA VAL A 84 7.36 2.10 -9.81
C VAL A 84 6.83 3.51 -10.09
N ALA A 85 5.52 3.69 -10.23
CA ALA A 85 4.95 5.03 -10.41
C ALA A 85 5.22 5.95 -9.21
N ALA A 86 5.04 5.43 -7.98
CA ALA A 86 5.32 6.18 -6.75
C ALA A 86 6.81 6.53 -6.63
N ALA A 87 7.70 5.58 -6.87
CA ALA A 87 9.15 5.82 -6.84
C ALA A 87 9.58 6.89 -7.86
N ARG A 88 9.01 6.84 -9.08
CA ARG A 88 9.26 7.86 -10.11
C ARG A 88 8.82 9.24 -9.68
N ASN A 89 7.65 9.37 -9.06
CA ASN A 89 7.16 10.66 -8.57
C ASN A 89 8.05 11.22 -7.44
N VAL A 90 8.50 10.37 -6.51
CA VAL A 90 9.47 10.77 -5.48
C VAL A 90 10.75 11.29 -6.11
N LEU A 91 11.28 10.59 -7.12
CA LEU A 91 12.49 11.03 -7.83
C LEU A 91 12.29 12.37 -8.55
N GLU A 92 11.15 12.57 -9.20
CA GLU A 92 10.80 13.82 -9.88
C GLU A 92 10.73 14.99 -8.90
N ARG A 93 9.93 14.86 -7.83
CA ARG A 93 9.79 15.89 -6.79
C ARG A 93 11.12 16.19 -6.09
N SER A 94 11.87 15.15 -5.73
CA SER A 94 13.18 15.30 -5.09
C SER A 94 14.18 16.02 -6.00
N THR A 95 14.14 15.75 -7.31
CA THR A 95 15.02 16.43 -8.29
C THR A 95 14.76 17.93 -8.32
N LEU A 96 13.49 18.36 -8.22
CA LEU A 96 13.13 19.78 -8.13
C LEU A 96 13.63 20.43 -6.84
N MET A 97 13.72 19.67 -5.74
CA MET A 97 14.16 20.15 -4.43
C MET A 97 15.69 20.13 -4.23
N LEU A 98 16.43 19.37 -5.03
CA LEU A 98 17.89 19.22 -4.86
C LEU A 98 18.63 20.56 -4.95
N LEU A 99 18.29 21.39 -5.93
CA LEU A 99 18.97 22.66 -6.14
C LEU A 99 18.73 23.62 -4.97
N THR A 100 17.48 23.76 -4.54
CA THR A 100 17.11 24.70 -3.47
C THR A 100 17.66 24.24 -2.13
N SER A 101 17.46 22.97 -1.74
CA SER A 101 17.98 22.41 -0.48
C SER A 101 19.52 22.47 -0.40
N SER A 102 20.22 22.09 -1.46
CA SER A 102 21.68 22.11 -1.50
C SER A 102 22.26 23.53 -1.51
N LYS A 103 21.64 24.46 -2.25
CA LYS A 103 22.03 25.88 -2.24
C LYS A 103 21.89 26.48 -0.85
N THR A 104 20.79 26.21 -0.16
CA THR A 104 20.56 26.69 1.20
C THR A 104 21.59 26.12 2.17
N CYS A 105 21.87 24.81 2.11
CA CYS A 105 22.90 24.18 2.94
C CYS A 105 24.31 24.76 2.68
N LEU A 106 24.66 25.06 1.43
CA LEU A 106 25.96 25.69 1.08
C LEU A 106 26.04 27.16 1.53
N ARG A 107 24.92 27.88 1.56
CA ARG A 107 24.85 29.27 2.05
C ARG A 107 24.86 29.36 3.58
N HIS A 108 24.38 28.33 4.26
CA HIS A 108 24.24 28.29 5.72
C HIS A 108 24.86 27.01 6.31
N PRO A 109 26.19 26.82 6.24
CA PRO A 109 26.85 25.57 6.64
C PRO A 109 26.69 25.22 8.13
N GLY A 110 26.46 26.22 8.99
CA GLY A 110 26.19 26.02 10.42
C GLY A 110 24.74 25.67 10.78
N SER A 111 23.81 25.68 9.80
CA SER A 111 22.40 25.35 10.06
C SER A 111 22.18 23.84 10.01
N ALA A 112 21.85 23.24 11.16
CA ALA A 112 21.48 21.83 11.24
C ALA A 112 20.25 21.52 10.39
N SER A 113 19.22 22.38 10.44
CA SER A 113 17.98 22.21 9.67
C SER A 113 18.20 22.28 8.15
N ALA A 114 19.09 23.16 7.66
CA ALA A 114 19.41 23.22 6.23
C ALA A 114 20.11 21.93 5.75
N ARG A 115 20.97 21.36 6.60
CA ARG A 115 21.66 20.10 6.34
C ARG A 115 20.68 18.92 6.36
N GLU A 116 19.85 18.82 7.38
CA GLU A 116 18.83 17.78 7.51
C GLU A 116 17.84 17.79 6.34
N ASN A 117 17.37 18.97 5.92
CA ASN A 117 16.49 19.10 4.76
C ASN A 117 17.17 18.58 3.48
N ARG A 118 18.42 18.98 3.23
CA ARG A 118 19.20 18.49 2.09
C ARG A 118 19.36 16.97 2.17
N ASP A 119 19.87 16.45 3.28
CA ASP A 119 20.17 15.03 3.46
C ASP A 119 18.90 14.17 3.36
N THR A 120 17.74 14.70 3.77
CA THR A 120 16.42 14.07 3.58
C THR A 120 16.09 13.89 2.09
N VAL A 121 16.32 14.90 1.25
CA VAL A 121 16.09 14.80 -0.22
C VAL A 121 16.98 13.69 -0.81
N PHE A 122 18.27 13.67 -0.48
CA PHE A 122 19.19 12.62 -0.93
C PHE A 122 18.75 11.23 -0.47
N CYS A 123 18.33 11.09 0.80
CA CYS A 123 17.82 9.85 1.35
C CYS A 123 16.54 9.36 0.63
N GLN A 124 15.59 10.26 0.34
CA GLN A 124 14.36 9.92 -0.38
C GLN A 124 14.65 9.40 -1.79
N MET A 125 15.60 10.01 -2.50
CA MET A 125 16.00 9.56 -3.83
C MET A 125 16.65 8.18 -3.80
N ARG A 126 17.55 7.92 -2.83
CA ARG A 126 18.16 6.59 -2.65
C ARG A 126 17.10 5.52 -2.37
N ARG A 127 16.17 5.78 -1.44
CA ARG A 127 15.04 4.87 -1.15
C ARG A 127 14.15 4.62 -2.37
N ALA A 128 13.88 5.64 -3.18
CA ALA A 128 13.09 5.48 -4.40
C ALA A 128 13.82 4.63 -5.46
N MET A 129 15.14 4.81 -5.62
CA MET A 129 15.96 3.97 -6.49
C MET A 129 16.05 2.52 -6.01
N ASP A 130 16.10 2.29 -4.69
CA ASP A 130 16.11 0.94 -4.11
C ASP A 130 14.76 0.24 -4.32
N LEU A 131 13.64 0.96 -4.20
CA LEU A 131 12.32 0.43 -4.54
C LEU A 131 12.23 0.04 -6.03
N ILE A 132 12.77 0.87 -6.93
CA ILE A 132 12.86 0.53 -8.36
C ILE A 132 13.69 -0.74 -8.56
N HIS A 133 14.86 -0.84 -7.90
CA HIS A 133 15.70 -2.01 -7.98
C HIS A 133 14.96 -3.28 -7.54
N TYR A 134 14.31 -3.23 -6.37
CA TYR A 134 13.52 -4.33 -5.80
C TYR A 134 12.44 -4.80 -6.80
N VAL A 135 11.60 -3.88 -7.26
CA VAL A 135 10.47 -4.22 -8.15
C VAL A 135 10.94 -4.79 -9.50
N VAL A 136 12.05 -4.28 -10.03
CA VAL A 136 12.58 -4.69 -11.33
C VAL A 136 13.31 -6.04 -11.25
N ARG A 137 14.06 -6.30 -10.17
CA ARG A 137 14.76 -7.60 -9.96
C ARG A 137 13.78 -8.74 -9.68
N ASP A 138 12.82 -8.53 -8.78
CA ASP A 138 11.91 -9.60 -8.38
C ASP A 138 10.85 -9.90 -9.44
N GLY A 139 10.86 -9.17 -10.56
CA GLY A 139 9.93 -9.32 -11.68
C GLY A 139 10.40 -10.35 -12.71
N LEU A 140 11.57 -10.98 -12.49
CA LEU A 140 12.10 -12.01 -13.36
C LEU A 140 11.31 -13.33 -13.19
N PRO A 141 10.96 -14.02 -14.28
CA PRO A 141 10.26 -15.30 -14.21
C PRO A 141 11.17 -16.36 -13.57
N GLY A 142 10.83 -16.77 -12.34
CA GLY A 142 11.60 -17.73 -11.53
C GLY A 142 11.26 -17.72 -10.04
N HIS A 143 10.71 -16.63 -9.50
CA HIS A 143 10.19 -16.57 -8.12
C HIS A 143 8.68 -16.84 -8.08
N GLU A 144 8.28 -18.09 -7.87
CA GLU A 144 6.88 -18.51 -7.63
C GLU A 144 6.31 -17.98 -6.29
N GLU A 145 7.11 -17.27 -5.48
CA GLU A 145 6.72 -16.63 -4.22
C GLU A 145 5.58 -15.60 -4.38
N GLN A 146 5.32 -15.11 -5.60
CA GLN A 146 4.36 -14.03 -5.87
C GLN A 146 2.89 -14.41 -5.69
N SER A 147 2.49 -15.64 -6.02
CA SER A 147 1.11 -16.08 -5.74
C SER A 147 0.88 -16.21 -4.24
N GLN A 148 1.94 -16.47 -3.47
CA GLN A 148 1.87 -16.59 -2.01
C GLN A 148 1.85 -15.21 -1.34
N GLU A 149 2.67 -14.23 -1.74
CA GLU A 149 2.67 -12.89 -1.13
C GLU A 149 1.40 -12.08 -1.41
N ALA A 150 0.86 -12.12 -2.64
CA ALA A 150 -0.40 -11.45 -2.96
C ALA A 150 -1.58 -12.09 -2.22
N ALA A 151 -1.60 -13.43 -2.16
CA ALA A 151 -2.59 -14.16 -1.37
C ALA A 151 -2.42 -13.91 0.13
N GLN A 152 -1.19 -13.77 0.63
CA GLN A 152 -0.88 -13.47 2.03
C GLN A 152 -1.30 -12.05 2.42
N TRP A 153 -1.14 -11.06 1.52
CA TRP A 153 -1.57 -9.69 1.75
C TRP A 153 -3.09 -9.59 1.79
N GLU A 154 -3.80 -10.20 0.83
CA GLU A 154 -5.26 -10.30 0.88
C GLU A 154 -5.72 -11.05 2.13
N ALA A 155 -5.08 -12.19 2.44
CA ALA A 155 -5.32 -12.96 3.65
C ALA A 155 -4.89 -12.27 4.94
N GLY A 156 -4.26 -11.10 4.89
CA GLY A 156 -3.93 -10.25 6.04
C GLY A 156 -5.00 -9.19 6.35
N THR A 157 -5.97 -8.97 5.46
CA THR A 157 -7.06 -7.98 5.64
C THR A 157 -8.29 -8.59 6.32
N ALA A 158 -9.18 -7.77 6.88
CA ALA A 158 -10.46 -8.27 7.41
C ALA A 158 -11.36 -8.83 6.29
N LEU A 159 -11.29 -8.28 5.06
CA LEU A 159 -12.00 -8.84 3.90
C LEU A 159 -11.48 -10.23 3.52
N GLY A 160 -10.16 -10.43 3.52
CA GLY A 160 -9.57 -11.74 3.31
C GLY A 160 -9.99 -12.75 4.37
N ALA A 161 -10.02 -12.33 5.65
CA ALA A 161 -10.54 -13.17 6.73
C ALA A 161 -12.02 -13.53 6.51
N LEU A 162 -12.86 -12.57 6.10
CA LEU A 162 -14.28 -12.81 5.80
C LEU A 162 -14.47 -13.79 4.65
N ARG A 163 -13.71 -13.66 3.55
CA ARG A 163 -13.73 -14.60 2.42
C ARG A 163 -13.27 -16.00 2.83
N GLY A 164 -12.21 -16.08 3.63
CA GLY A 164 -11.70 -17.33 4.20
C GLY A 164 -12.74 -18.00 5.09
N LEU A 165 -13.33 -17.24 6.02
CA LEU A 165 -14.40 -17.71 6.91
C LEU A 165 -15.59 -18.24 6.11
N THR A 166 -16.07 -17.46 5.13
CA THR A 166 -17.22 -17.86 4.32
C THR A 166 -16.94 -19.14 3.53
N THR A 167 -15.71 -19.32 3.05
CA THR A 167 -15.27 -20.57 2.39
C THR A 167 -15.28 -21.75 3.35
N GLN A 168 -14.79 -21.57 4.58
CA GLN A 168 -14.80 -22.61 5.61
C GLN A 168 -16.23 -23.00 6.03
N VAL A 169 -17.14 -22.02 6.20
CA VAL A 169 -18.56 -22.26 6.51
C VAL A 169 -19.25 -23.03 5.38
N ARG A 170 -19.01 -22.66 4.12
CA ARG A 170 -19.54 -23.42 2.96
C ARG A 170 -19.01 -24.84 2.91
N ALA A 171 -17.72 -25.05 3.21
CA ALA A 171 -17.12 -26.38 3.27
C ALA A 171 -17.68 -27.22 4.43
N ALA A 172 -18.00 -26.61 5.58
CA ALA A 172 -18.66 -27.27 6.69
C ALA A 172 -20.10 -27.69 6.32
N ARG A 173 -20.84 -26.82 5.61
CA ARG A 173 -22.18 -27.13 5.08
C ARG A 173 -22.15 -28.35 4.15
N ALA A 174 -21.25 -28.36 3.17
CA ALA A 174 -21.19 -29.43 2.16
C ALA A 174 -20.84 -30.81 2.73
N ARG A 175 -20.16 -30.85 3.88
CA ARG A 175 -19.70 -32.10 4.52
C ARG A 175 -20.57 -32.54 5.70
N GLY A 176 -21.67 -31.84 5.96
CA GLY A 176 -22.58 -32.14 7.07
C GLY A 176 -21.98 -31.90 8.46
N GLY A 177 -20.95 -31.04 8.58
CA GLY A 177 -20.33 -30.73 9.87
C GLY A 177 -18.87 -30.27 9.80
N ALA A 178 -18.39 -29.73 10.92
CA ALA A 178 -17.01 -29.33 11.11
C ALA A 178 -16.31 -30.29 12.07
N ASP A 179 -15.33 -31.06 11.59
CA ASP A 179 -14.46 -31.87 12.46
C ASP A 179 -13.67 -31.00 13.45
N GLY A 180 -13.05 -31.62 14.47
CA GLY A 180 -12.29 -30.89 15.49
C GLY A 180 -11.19 -29.99 14.95
N SER A 181 -10.60 -30.30 13.79
CA SER A 181 -9.59 -29.47 13.13
C SER A 181 -10.22 -28.21 12.51
N ARG A 182 -11.34 -28.37 11.80
CA ARG A 182 -12.11 -27.27 11.19
C ARG A 182 -12.70 -26.34 12.24
N ARG A 183 -13.16 -26.86 13.38
CA ARG A 183 -13.64 -26.04 14.50
C ARG A 183 -12.53 -25.11 15.01
N ARG A 184 -11.31 -25.63 15.17
CA ARG A 184 -10.14 -24.81 15.53
C ARG A 184 -9.78 -23.79 14.45
N ALA A 185 -9.85 -24.17 13.17
CA ALA A 185 -9.57 -23.26 12.05
C ALA A 185 -10.60 -22.11 11.96
N LEU A 186 -11.90 -22.40 12.15
CA LEU A 186 -12.96 -21.40 12.20
C LEU A 186 -12.73 -20.41 13.36
N ALA A 187 -12.42 -20.92 14.56
CA ALA A 187 -12.12 -20.08 15.72
C ALA A 187 -10.87 -19.21 15.51
N ALA A 188 -9.82 -19.76 14.90
CA ALA A 188 -8.62 -18.98 14.56
C ALA A 188 -8.93 -17.87 13.53
N THR A 189 -9.75 -18.18 12.53
CA THR A 189 -10.16 -17.22 11.50
C THR A 189 -11.05 -16.12 12.08
N LEU A 190 -11.95 -16.45 13.02
CA LEU A 190 -12.77 -15.48 13.74
C LEU A 190 -11.91 -14.53 14.59
N ARG A 191 -10.95 -15.04 15.37
CA ARG A 191 -10.04 -14.19 16.17
C ARG A 191 -9.28 -13.23 15.27
N ALA A 192 -8.69 -13.75 14.18
CA ALA A 192 -8.01 -12.91 13.21
C ALA A 192 -8.93 -11.88 12.55
N LEU A 193 -10.19 -12.23 12.28
CA LEU A 193 -11.19 -11.29 11.76
C LEU A 193 -11.43 -10.14 12.75
N VAL A 194 -11.70 -10.46 14.02
CA VAL A 194 -11.96 -9.46 15.07
C VAL A 194 -10.74 -8.54 15.24
N GLU A 195 -9.54 -9.11 15.36
CA GLU A 195 -8.30 -8.33 15.45
C GLU A 195 -8.12 -7.38 14.26
N ARG A 196 -8.43 -7.83 13.04
CA ARG A 196 -8.28 -6.99 11.84
C ARG A 196 -9.38 -5.94 11.71
N THR A 197 -10.52 -6.10 12.39
CA THR A 197 -11.51 -5.02 12.46
C THR A 197 -11.08 -3.87 13.36
N HIS A 198 -10.05 -4.06 14.20
CA HIS A 198 -9.46 -2.98 15.01
C HIS A 198 -8.89 -1.84 14.15
N ASP A 199 -8.47 -2.14 12.92
CA ASP A 199 -8.12 -1.14 11.90
C ASP A 199 -9.21 -0.06 11.74
N PHE A 200 -10.48 -0.39 12.00
CA PHE A 200 -11.60 0.54 11.98
C PHE A 200 -12.04 0.97 13.38
N THR A 201 -12.15 0.06 14.34
CA THR A 201 -12.76 0.37 15.63
C THR A 201 -11.87 1.27 16.49
N ASP A 202 -10.55 1.18 16.35
CA ASP A 202 -9.59 1.92 17.17
C ASP A 202 -9.21 3.26 16.53
N SER A 203 -9.63 3.49 15.29
CA SER A 203 -9.42 4.75 14.60
C SER A 203 -10.16 5.89 15.28
N ALA A 204 -9.49 7.04 15.41
CA ALA A 204 -10.12 8.30 15.77
C ALA A 204 -11.14 8.78 14.70
N TYR A 205 -10.95 8.37 13.44
CA TYR A 205 -11.70 8.89 12.29
C TYR A 205 -12.90 8.00 11.89
N THR A 206 -13.14 6.90 12.60
CA THR A 206 -14.34 6.08 12.38
C THR A 206 -15.50 6.63 13.19
N SER A 207 -16.64 6.88 12.54
CA SER A 207 -17.85 7.38 13.22
C SER A 207 -18.33 6.39 14.29
N HIS A 208 -19.00 6.91 15.31
CA HIS A 208 -19.53 6.08 16.39
C HIS A 208 -20.54 5.03 15.85
N GLU A 209 -21.38 5.43 14.90
CA GLU A 209 -22.35 4.54 14.25
C GLU A 209 -21.64 3.40 13.49
N HIS A 210 -20.62 3.71 12.68
CA HIS A 210 -19.86 2.68 11.98
C HIS A 210 -19.14 1.74 12.95
N ARG A 211 -18.52 2.28 14.01
CA ARG A 211 -17.83 1.50 15.03
C ARG A 211 -18.79 0.51 15.72
N GLN A 212 -19.93 0.99 16.21
CA GLN A 212 -20.94 0.13 16.84
C GLN A 212 -21.46 -0.94 15.90
N ARG A 213 -21.73 -0.57 14.64
CA ARG A 213 -22.22 -1.52 13.63
C ARG A 213 -21.21 -2.62 13.31
N ILE A 214 -19.92 -2.27 13.19
CA ILE A 214 -18.85 -3.25 12.95
C ILE A 214 -18.73 -4.22 14.13
N LEU A 215 -18.70 -3.71 15.37
CA LEU A 215 -18.62 -4.53 16.58
C LEU A 215 -19.80 -5.49 16.71
N ALA A 216 -21.03 -4.98 16.56
CA ALA A 216 -22.24 -5.80 16.65
C ALA A 216 -22.29 -6.91 15.58
N LEU A 217 -21.81 -6.63 14.36
CA LEU A 217 -21.72 -7.63 13.30
C LEU A 217 -20.63 -8.67 13.57
N ALA A 218 -19.49 -8.27 14.14
CA ALA A 218 -18.45 -9.21 14.55
C ALA A 218 -18.94 -10.16 15.66
N GLU A 219 -19.65 -9.64 16.67
CA GLU A 219 -20.30 -10.43 17.72
C GLU A 219 -21.36 -11.37 17.14
N ARG A 220 -22.17 -10.90 16.19
CA ARG A 220 -23.15 -11.73 15.49
C ARG A 220 -22.50 -12.89 14.74
N ILE A 221 -21.38 -12.67 14.06
CA ILE A 221 -20.63 -13.73 13.40
C ILE A 221 -20.11 -14.74 14.43
N ALA A 222 -19.56 -14.27 15.55
CA ALA A 222 -19.10 -15.15 16.64
C ALA A 222 -20.22 -16.07 17.13
N TYR A 223 -21.39 -15.49 17.43
CA TYR A 223 -22.58 -16.24 17.85
C TYR A 223 -23.03 -17.29 16.83
N GLU A 224 -23.10 -16.93 15.54
CA GLU A 224 -23.51 -17.88 14.49
C GLU A 224 -22.50 -19.02 14.31
N LEU A 225 -21.20 -18.76 14.50
CA LEU A 225 -20.15 -19.79 14.45
C LEU A 225 -20.18 -20.71 15.67
N GLU A 226 -20.43 -20.17 16.86
CA GLU A 226 -20.66 -20.98 18.08
C GLU A 226 -21.89 -21.88 17.91
N ARG A 227 -22.98 -21.35 17.34
CA ARG A 227 -24.17 -22.15 17.01
C ARG A 227 -23.85 -23.24 16.00
N LEU A 228 -23.08 -22.93 14.95
CA LEU A 228 -22.63 -23.91 13.95
C LEU A 228 -21.81 -25.04 14.60
N VAL A 229 -20.88 -24.69 15.49
CA VAL A 229 -20.04 -25.66 16.21
C VAL A 229 -20.91 -26.54 17.11
N SER A 230 -21.85 -25.97 17.86
CA SER A 230 -22.75 -26.72 18.73
C SER A 230 -23.58 -27.73 17.94
N VAL A 231 -24.18 -27.32 16.82
CA VAL A 231 -25.00 -28.20 15.97
C VAL A 231 -24.16 -29.30 15.32
N ALA A 232 -22.92 -28.98 14.92
CA ALA A 232 -22.00 -29.97 14.36
C ALA A 232 -21.62 -31.06 15.37
N VAL A 233 -21.42 -30.71 16.65
CA VAL A 233 -21.15 -31.68 17.71
C VAL A 233 -22.38 -32.57 17.95
N SER A 234 -23.59 -31.98 18.01
CA SER A 234 -24.82 -32.77 18.19
C SER A 234 -25.10 -33.72 17.01
N LEU A 235 -24.70 -33.35 15.78
CA LEU A 235 -24.74 -34.22 14.59
C LEU A 235 -23.83 -35.44 14.73
N GLU A 236 -22.62 -35.25 15.27
CA GLU A 236 -21.66 -36.33 15.53
C GLU A 236 -22.20 -37.33 16.57
N GLU A 237 -23.00 -36.86 17.54
CA GLU A 237 -23.49 -37.66 18.67
C GLU A 237 -24.87 -38.34 18.45
N GLN A 238 -25.82 -37.69 17.76
CA GLN A 238 -27.25 -38.09 17.77
C GLN A 238 -27.82 -38.48 16.38
N GLY A 239 -27.06 -38.37 15.30
CA GLY A 239 -27.50 -38.71 13.94
C GLY A 239 -28.31 -37.60 13.22
N VAL A 240 -28.76 -37.91 12.00
CA VAL A 240 -29.07 -36.93 10.93
C VAL A 240 -30.45 -36.25 11.04
N SER A 241 -31.39 -36.78 11.82
CA SER A 241 -32.80 -36.34 11.76
C SER A 241 -33.02 -35.00 12.46
N GLY A 242 -33.37 -33.95 11.70
CA GLY A 242 -33.69 -32.60 12.20
C GLY A 242 -32.48 -31.67 12.41
N THR A 243 -31.29 -32.22 12.56
CA THR A 243 -30.04 -31.49 12.80
C THR A 243 -29.45 -30.83 11.54
N LEU A 244 -29.76 -31.37 10.36
CA LEU A 244 -29.32 -30.81 9.08
C LEU A 244 -29.91 -29.41 8.82
N ALA A 245 -31.20 -29.19 9.10
CA ALA A 245 -31.85 -27.90 8.91
C ALA A 245 -31.27 -26.82 9.84
N ALA A 246 -30.95 -27.19 11.09
CA ALA A 246 -30.28 -26.31 12.04
C ALA A 246 -28.86 -25.95 11.57
N LEU A 247 -28.12 -26.90 11.01
CA LEU A 247 -26.79 -26.67 10.43
C LEU A 247 -26.88 -25.71 9.24
N GLU A 248 -27.84 -25.92 8.33
CA GLU A 248 -28.05 -25.03 7.19
C GLU A 248 -28.42 -23.61 7.64
N SER A 249 -29.27 -23.48 8.65
CA SER A 249 -29.64 -22.20 9.25
C SER A 249 -28.42 -21.48 9.86
N ALA A 250 -27.58 -22.18 10.63
CA ALA A 250 -26.36 -21.60 11.20
C ALA A 250 -25.33 -21.19 10.12
N CYS A 251 -25.15 -22.03 9.09
CA CYS A 251 -24.27 -21.70 7.96
C CYS A 251 -24.77 -20.46 7.18
N ALA A 252 -26.09 -20.37 6.96
CA ALA A 252 -26.71 -19.24 6.30
C ALA A 252 -26.59 -17.96 7.15
N GLY A 253 -26.84 -18.05 8.45
CA GLY A 253 -26.67 -16.94 9.40
C GLY A 253 -25.25 -16.39 9.41
N ALA A 254 -24.25 -17.27 9.55
CA ALA A 254 -22.83 -16.88 9.52
C ALA A 254 -22.43 -16.23 8.18
N THR A 255 -22.90 -16.78 7.04
CA THR A 255 -22.60 -16.23 5.70
C THR A 255 -23.24 -14.85 5.50
N THR A 256 -24.49 -14.68 5.95
CA THR A 256 -25.19 -13.39 5.87
C THR A 256 -24.53 -12.34 6.75
N ALA A 257 -24.20 -12.69 8.00
CA ALA A 257 -23.52 -11.78 8.92
C ALA A 257 -22.13 -11.38 8.39
N ALA A 258 -21.38 -12.33 7.81
CA ALA A 258 -20.10 -12.04 7.14
C ALA A 258 -20.26 -11.05 5.96
N GLY A 259 -21.28 -11.23 5.11
CA GLY A 259 -21.57 -10.32 4.01
C GLY A 259 -22.11 -8.95 4.45
N GLU A 260 -22.77 -8.86 5.60
CA GLU A 260 -23.14 -7.59 6.23
C GLU A 260 -21.93 -6.86 6.79
N LEU A 261 -21.01 -7.57 7.46
CA LEU A 261 -19.77 -7.00 7.97
C LEU A 261 -18.87 -6.50 6.83
N GLU A 262 -18.74 -7.27 5.74
CA GLU A 262 -18.03 -6.82 4.54
C GLU A 262 -18.61 -5.49 4.02
N ARG A 263 -19.93 -5.39 3.90
CA ARG A 263 -20.59 -4.14 3.47
C ARG A 263 -20.38 -3.00 4.47
N ALA A 264 -20.40 -3.27 5.77
CA ALA A 264 -20.17 -2.26 6.80
C ALA A 264 -18.73 -1.71 6.76
N LEU A 265 -17.72 -2.58 6.62
CA LEU A 265 -16.32 -2.18 6.47
C LEU A 265 -16.09 -1.35 5.20
N VAL A 266 -16.67 -1.78 4.08
CA VAL A 266 -16.61 -1.02 2.80
C VAL A 266 -17.32 0.33 2.92
N ALA A 267 -18.46 0.40 3.61
CA ALA A 267 -19.18 1.64 3.84
C ALA A 267 -18.36 2.61 4.70
N ALA A 268 -17.79 2.15 5.81
CA ALA A 268 -16.95 2.95 6.69
C ALA A 268 -15.71 3.50 5.96
N ALA A 269 -15.04 2.64 5.16
CA ALA A 269 -13.89 3.07 4.34
C ALA A 269 -14.30 4.11 3.27
N ARG A 270 -15.48 3.96 2.66
CA ARG A 270 -15.99 4.91 1.68
C ARG A 270 -16.41 6.24 2.30
N ASP A 271 -16.94 6.24 3.51
CA ASP A 271 -17.34 7.48 4.17
C ASP A 271 -16.11 8.32 4.49
N GLN A 272 -15.06 7.72 5.06
CA GLN A 272 -13.77 8.37 5.27
C GLN A 272 -13.13 8.87 3.95
N ALA A 273 -13.35 8.15 2.85
CA ALA A 273 -12.85 8.53 1.53
C ALA A 273 -13.47 9.82 0.99
N ARG A 274 -14.72 10.14 1.38
CA ARG A 274 -15.42 11.35 0.91
C ARG A 274 -14.75 12.62 1.42
N ASP A 275 -14.15 12.53 2.60
CA ASP A 275 -13.48 13.65 3.24
C ASP A 275 -12.03 13.84 2.75
N LEU A 276 -11.45 12.90 1.99
CA LEU A 276 -10.06 13.03 1.54
C LEU A 276 -9.78 14.30 0.74
N ALA A 277 -10.71 14.72 -0.12
CA ALA A 277 -10.54 15.93 -0.92
C ALA A 277 -10.55 17.20 -0.05
N SER A 278 -11.42 17.24 0.97
CA SER A 278 -11.47 18.38 1.89
C SER A 278 -10.26 18.40 2.83
N LEU A 279 -9.80 17.24 3.29
CA LEU A 279 -8.57 17.09 4.08
C LEU A 279 -7.33 17.54 3.28
N ALA A 280 -7.22 17.13 2.02
CA ALA A 280 -6.12 17.54 1.15
C ALA A 280 -6.10 19.05 0.93
N GLU A 281 -7.26 19.67 0.71
CA GLU A 281 -7.39 21.11 0.57
C GLU A 281 -7.01 21.86 1.87
N GLN A 282 -7.40 21.32 3.03
CA GLN A 282 -7.01 21.86 4.33
C GLN A 282 -5.50 21.75 4.56
N ALA A 283 -4.90 20.58 4.29
CA ALA A 283 -3.46 20.39 4.39
C ALA A 283 -2.69 21.36 3.49
N ARG A 284 -3.18 21.59 2.26
CA ARG A 284 -2.61 22.57 1.32
C ARG A 284 -2.67 23.98 1.89
N LYS A 285 -3.80 24.39 2.47
CA LYS A 285 -3.95 25.70 3.11
C LYS A 285 -2.99 25.87 4.30
N ILE A 286 -2.90 24.87 5.18
CA ILE A 286 -1.98 24.89 6.32
C ILE A 286 -0.52 24.98 5.84
N ALA A 287 -0.17 24.25 4.78
CA ALA A 287 1.17 24.32 4.19
C ALA A 287 1.48 25.71 3.61
N THR A 288 0.51 26.37 2.95
CA THR A 288 0.68 27.75 2.47
C THR A 288 0.82 28.75 3.61
N ASP A 289 0.05 28.59 4.69
CA ASP A 289 0.13 29.45 5.87
C ASP A 289 1.49 29.29 6.57
N LEU A 290 1.96 28.03 6.71
CA LEU A 290 3.29 27.72 7.23
C LEU A 290 4.40 28.39 6.41
N ALA A 291 4.33 28.32 5.08
CA ALA A 291 5.30 28.94 4.19
C ALA A 291 5.29 30.48 4.29
N HIS A 292 4.11 31.09 4.42
CA HIS A 292 3.97 32.54 4.58
C HIS A 292 4.58 33.02 5.90
N ILE A 293 4.29 32.35 7.02
CA ILE A 293 4.82 32.70 8.34
C ILE A 293 6.34 32.49 8.37
N ALA A 294 6.83 31.37 7.84
CA ALA A 294 8.27 31.09 7.75
C ALA A 294 9.03 32.14 6.91
N SER A 295 8.36 32.79 5.95
CA SER A 295 8.96 33.83 5.11
C SER A 295 8.88 35.24 5.70
N SER A 296 7.94 35.50 6.60
CA SER A 296 7.65 36.84 7.12
C SER A 296 8.18 37.09 8.54
N CYS A 297 8.52 36.04 9.30
CA CYS A 297 8.81 36.15 10.74
C CYS A 297 10.20 35.62 11.14
N GLY A 298 10.84 36.30 12.09
CA GLY A 298 12.09 35.85 12.74
C GLY A 298 11.84 34.91 13.94
N GLU A 299 12.90 34.57 14.68
CA GLU A 299 12.95 33.55 15.77
C GLU A 299 11.81 33.62 16.82
N ARG A 300 11.16 34.79 16.99
CA ARG A 300 10.12 35.06 17.99
C ARG A 300 8.79 34.32 17.75
N GLU A 301 8.55 33.75 16.57
CA GLU A 301 7.35 32.97 16.26
C GLU A 301 7.60 31.46 16.14
N SER A 302 8.73 30.97 16.66
CA SER A 302 9.09 29.54 16.59
C SER A 302 8.01 28.60 17.15
N GLU A 303 7.33 28.98 18.24
CA GLU A 303 6.22 28.20 18.80
C GLU A 303 5.00 28.15 17.87
N ARG A 304 4.64 29.27 17.22
CA ARG A 304 3.54 29.30 16.25
C ARG A 304 3.84 28.44 15.03
N LEU A 305 5.07 28.52 14.52
CA LEU A 305 5.54 27.68 13.42
C LEU A 305 5.47 26.19 13.79
N HIS A 306 5.91 25.83 15.00
CA HIS A 306 5.85 24.46 15.48
C HIS A 306 4.41 23.95 15.61
N ASN A 307 3.50 24.78 16.11
CA ASN A 307 2.08 24.42 16.24
C ASN A 307 1.42 24.17 14.87
N ILE A 308 1.66 25.04 13.88
CA ILE A 308 1.11 24.89 12.53
C ILE A 308 1.73 23.67 11.83
N ALA A 309 3.03 23.43 12.00
CA ALA A 309 3.70 22.25 11.47
C ALA A 309 3.15 20.95 12.08
N SER A 310 2.85 20.95 13.39
CA SER A 310 2.23 19.81 14.07
C SER A 310 0.81 19.56 13.56
N GLN A 311 0.02 20.62 13.35
CA GLN A 311 -1.31 20.50 12.73
C GLN A 311 -1.23 19.93 11.31
N LEU A 312 -0.26 20.39 10.49
CA LEU A 312 -0.04 19.83 9.16
C LEU A 312 0.30 18.34 9.23
N HIS A 313 1.16 17.95 10.17
CA HIS A 313 1.55 16.56 10.35
C HIS A 313 0.34 15.67 10.70
N GLU A 314 -0.49 16.11 11.65
CA GLU A 314 -1.71 15.40 12.04
C GLU A 314 -2.70 15.27 10.87
N GLN A 315 -2.84 16.32 10.04
CA GLN A 315 -3.67 16.25 8.83
C GLN A 315 -3.11 15.27 7.79
N LEU A 316 -1.80 15.23 7.61
CA LEU A 316 -1.15 14.28 6.69
C LEU A 316 -1.31 12.84 7.18
N ASP A 317 -1.17 12.60 8.48
CA ASP A 317 -1.39 11.28 9.08
C ASP A 317 -2.84 10.80 8.86
N HIS A 318 -3.81 11.69 9.03
CA HIS A 318 -5.21 11.40 8.73
C HIS A 318 -5.42 11.01 7.25
N ILE A 319 -4.85 11.77 6.31
CA ILE A 319 -4.93 11.46 4.87
C ILE A 319 -4.29 10.09 4.57
N ILE A 320 -3.14 9.79 5.17
CA ILE A 320 -2.44 8.50 5.01
C ILE A 320 -3.30 7.36 5.54
N GLU A 321 -3.87 7.50 6.74
CA GLU A 321 -4.71 6.48 7.38
C GLU A 321 -5.97 6.18 6.56
N ALA A 322 -6.68 7.22 6.12
CA ALA A 322 -7.86 7.10 5.27
C ALA A 322 -7.52 6.47 3.90
N SER A 323 -6.40 6.89 3.29
CA SER A 323 -5.91 6.31 2.02
C SER A 323 -5.54 4.84 2.17
N TYR A 324 -4.87 4.47 3.27
CA TYR A 324 -4.48 3.10 3.56
C TYR A 324 -5.69 2.18 3.73
N ARG A 325 -6.73 2.63 4.43
CA ARG A 325 -7.99 1.88 4.56
C ARG A 325 -8.68 1.68 3.23
N LEU A 326 -8.75 2.72 2.40
CA LEU A 326 -9.30 2.60 1.05
C LEU A 326 -8.56 1.52 0.23
N ILE A 327 -7.23 1.49 0.30
CA ILE A 327 -6.41 0.51 -0.42
C ILE A 327 -6.71 -0.92 0.10
N LYS A 328 -6.83 -1.11 1.42
CA LYS A 328 -7.14 -2.41 2.01
C LYS A 328 -8.57 -2.90 1.71
N TYR A 329 -9.53 -1.98 1.65
CA TYR A 329 -10.96 -2.31 1.70
C TYR A 329 -11.74 -1.98 0.43
N HIS A 330 -11.09 -1.45 -0.61
CA HIS A 330 -11.70 -1.16 -1.90
C HIS A 330 -10.86 -1.72 -3.07
N HIS A 331 -11.37 -2.76 -3.73
CA HIS A 331 -10.69 -3.46 -4.83
C HIS A 331 -10.81 -2.75 -6.20
N SER A 332 -11.38 -1.54 -6.26
CA SER A 332 -11.66 -0.85 -7.52
C SER A 332 -10.61 0.20 -7.87
N LEU A 333 -10.34 0.32 -9.18
CA LEU A 333 -9.44 1.27 -9.87
C LEU A 333 -9.52 2.72 -9.38
N TYR A 334 -10.59 3.12 -8.68
CA TYR A 334 -10.79 4.46 -8.12
C TYR A 334 -9.72 4.87 -7.09
N VAL A 335 -9.19 3.95 -6.29
CA VAL A 335 -8.13 4.25 -5.31
C VAL A 335 -6.82 4.65 -6.00
N LYS A 336 -6.56 4.10 -7.20
CA LYS A 336 -5.43 4.50 -8.04
C LYS A 336 -5.59 5.93 -8.53
N TYR A 337 -6.81 6.35 -8.89
CA TYR A 337 -7.08 7.73 -9.33
C TYR A 337 -6.92 8.73 -8.19
N ILE A 338 -7.34 8.38 -6.97
CA ILE A 338 -7.23 9.25 -5.79
C ILE A 338 -5.76 9.40 -5.35
N MET A 339 -4.99 8.32 -5.27
CA MET A 339 -3.53 8.42 -5.01
C MET A 339 -2.81 9.18 -6.13
N PHE A 340 -3.19 8.99 -7.39
CA PHE A 340 -2.61 9.72 -8.51
C PHE A 340 -3.00 11.21 -8.49
N TYR A 341 -4.13 11.59 -7.91
CA TYR A 341 -4.50 13.01 -7.74
C TYR A 341 -3.80 13.66 -6.54
N ILE A 342 -3.76 12.98 -5.39
CA ILE A 342 -3.09 13.47 -4.17
C ILE A 342 -1.55 13.58 -4.36
N ILE A 343 -0.97 12.82 -5.29
CA ILE A 343 0.47 12.82 -5.60
C ILE A 343 0.80 13.66 -6.85
N ARG A 344 -0.20 14.17 -7.57
CA ARG A 344 0.00 14.97 -8.79
C ARG A 344 -0.09 16.48 -8.55
N GLU A 345 -0.73 16.88 -7.45
CA GLU A 345 -0.66 18.24 -6.89
C GLU A 345 0.21 18.25 -5.63
#